data_AF-A0A7C6A1F9-F1
#
_entry.id   AF-A0A7C6A1F9-F1
#
_cell.length_a   1.000
_cell.length_b   1.000
_cell.length_c   1.000
_cell.angle_alpha   90.00
_cell.angle_beta   90.00
_cell.angle_gamma   90.00
#
_symmetry.space_group_name_H-M   'P 1'
#
loop_
_entity.id
_entity.type
_entity.pdbx_description
1 polymer ?
#
loop_
_entity_poly.entity_id
_entity_poly.type
_entity_poly.pdbx_seq_one_letter_code
_entity_poly.pdbx_strand_id
1 'polypeptide(L)'
;MAVYKRNKTYHVDVTVNGVRYRQSLGTGNWQEAQRRHKELIASILEGKAAPPAGRESFANLPLEDALDEFVQGRIGRVSERTTQIERERARVLKRVLGKTLVRKIDAATIRAYQEARKAEGVSGRTINLEVTLIR
;
A
#
# COMPACT_ATOMS: atom_id res chain seq x y z
N MET A 1 -21.38 15.96 -4.45
CA MET A 1 -20.57 17.17 -4.78
C MET A 1 -19.11 16.71 -4.82
N ALA A 2 -18.48 16.64 -6.00
CA ALA A 2 -17.18 15.97 -6.17
C ALA A 2 -15.96 16.82 -5.72
N VAL A 3 -16.11 18.15 -5.68
CA VAL A 3 -15.08 19.08 -5.22
C VAL A 3 -15.65 19.96 -4.12
N TYR A 4 -14.95 20.11 -3.01
CA TYR A 4 -15.37 20.92 -1.86
C TYR A 4 -14.20 21.72 -1.28
N LYS A 5 -14.47 22.86 -0.64
CA LYS A 5 -13.43 23.73 -0.06
C LYS A 5 -13.23 23.43 1.42
N ARG A 6 -11.98 23.30 1.88
CA ARG A 6 -11.58 23.15 3.28
C ARG A 6 -10.31 23.96 3.54
N ASN A 7 -10.29 24.78 4.59
CA ASN A 7 -9.12 25.61 4.97
C ASN A 7 -8.48 26.37 3.80
N LYS A 8 -9.29 27.05 2.98
CA LYS A 8 -8.86 27.81 1.79
C LYS A 8 -8.35 26.98 0.60
N THR A 9 -8.30 25.66 0.71
CA THR A 9 -7.90 24.75 -0.38
C THR A 9 -9.09 23.91 -0.85
N TYR A 10 -9.17 23.65 -2.14
CA TYR A 10 -10.15 22.72 -2.70
C TYR A 10 -9.66 21.28 -2.58
N HIS A 11 -10.58 20.38 -2.28
CA HIS A 11 -10.38 18.95 -2.17
C HIS A 11 -11.36 18.23 -3.10
N VAL A 12 -10.96 17.07 -3.60
CA VAL A 12 -11.82 16.17 -4.38
C VAL A 12 -12.21 14.96 -3.52
N ASP A 13 -13.45 14.50 -3.69
CA ASP A 13 -13.96 13.22 -3.22
C ASP A 13 -14.81 12.60 -4.34
N VAL A 14 -14.22 11.64 -5.06
CA VAL A 14 -14.86 10.98 -6.20
C VAL A 14 -14.62 9.48 -6.14
N THR A 15 -15.63 8.69 -6.51
CA THR A 15 -15.49 7.24 -6.66
C THR A 15 -15.47 6.91 -8.14
N VAL A 16 -14.42 6.26 -8.61
CA VAL A 16 -14.25 5.85 -10.01
C VAL A 16 -13.87 4.37 -10.02
N ASN A 17 -14.58 3.56 -10.81
CA ASN A 17 -14.36 2.10 -10.90
C ASN A 17 -14.34 1.39 -9.52
N GLY A 18 -15.15 1.87 -8.57
CA GLY A 18 -15.23 1.32 -7.22
C GLY A 18 -14.13 1.76 -6.25
N VAL A 19 -13.16 2.58 -6.69
CA VAL A 19 -12.09 3.13 -5.86
C VAL A 19 -12.39 4.58 -5.50
N ARG A 20 -12.30 4.93 -4.20
CA ARG A 20 -12.63 6.29 -3.71
C ARG A 20 -11.40 7.18 -3.63
N TYR A 21 -11.32 8.15 -4.52
CA TYR A 21 -10.26 9.16 -4.59
C TYR A 21 -10.59 10.37 -3.74
N ARG A 22 -9.86 10.51 -2.62
CA ARG A 22 -9.95 11.67 -1.73
C ARG A 22 -8.60 12.35 -1.58
N GLN A 23 -8.42 13.50 -2.23
CA GLN A 23 -7.15 14.23 -2.18
C GLN A 23 -7.34 15.75 -2.21
N SER A 24 -6.31 16.48 -1.77
CA SER A 24 -6.25 17.93 -1.92
C SER A 24 -5.93 18.28 -3.37
N LEU A 25 -6.65 19.25 -3.94
CA LEU A 25 -6.32 19.83 -5.25
C LEU A 25 -5.23 20.91 -5.12
N GLY A 26 -4.83 21.28 -3.90
CA GLY A 26 -3.69 22.19 -3.66
C GLY A 26 -3.88 23.63 -4.15
N THR A 27 -5.10 24.03 -4.51
CA THR A 27 -5.42 25.38 -4.97
C THR A 27 -6.61 25.96 -4.20
N GLY A 28 -6.59 27.27 -3.99
CA GLY A 28 -7.72 28.03 -3.44
C GLY A 28 -8.59 28.71 -4.49
N ASN A 29 -8.23 28.58 -5.77
CA ASN A 29 -9.00 29.12 -6.90
C ASN A 29 -9.95 28.06 -7.46
N TRP A 30 -11.23 28.43 -7.63
CA TRP A 30 -12.29 27.53 -8.10
C TRP A 30 -12.06 27.04 -9.54
N GLN A 31 -11.63 27.93 -10.44
CA GLN A 31 -11.41 27.57 -11.84
C GLN A 31 -10.25 26.57 -11.97
N GLU A 32 -9.19 26.80 -11.21
CA GLU A 32 -8.04 25.91 -11.18
C GLU A 32 -8.38 24.57 -10.52
N ALA A 33 -9.20 24.56 -9.46
CA ALA A 33 -9.71 23.34 -8.85
C ALA A 33 -10.52 22.51 -9.86
N GLN A 34 -11.37 23.15 -10.67
CA GLN A 34 -12.16 22.48 -11.69
C GLN A 34 -11.30 21.88 -12.81
N ARG A 35 -10.23 22.57 -13.21
CA ARG A 35 -9.26 22.07 -14.20
C ARG A 35 -8.52 20.84 -13.66
N ARG A 36 -7.95 20.95 -12.45
CA ARG A 36 -7.24 19.85 -11.78
C ARG A 36 -8.15 18.65 -11.52
N HIS A 37 -9.43 18.88 -11.23
CA HIS A 37 -10.42 17.82 -11.09
C HIS A 37 -10.66 17.05 -12.40
N LYS A 38 -10.80 17.75 -13.52
CA LYS A 38 -10.92 17.12 -14.85
C LYS A 38 -9.66 16.35 -15.24
N GLU A 39 -8.48 16.94 -15.03
CA GLU A 39 -7.19 16.29 -15.27
C GLU A 39 -7.05 15.00 -14.44
N LEU A 40 -7.48 15.03 -13.17
CA LEU A 40 -7.46 13.86 -12.30
C LEU A 40 -8.40 12.76 -12.80
N ILE A 41 -9.64 13.08 -13.16
CA ILE A 41 -10.59 12.10 -13.69
C ILE A 41 -10.07 11.50 -15.01
N ALA A 42 -9.53 12.33 -15.91
CA ALA A 42 -8.94 11.85 -17.15
C ALA A 42 -7.77 10.90 -16.88
N SER A 43 -6.88 11.26 -15.95
CA SER A 43 -5.76 10.41 -15.54
C SER A 43 -6.20 9.09 -14.90
N ILE A 44 -7.30 9.09 -14.12
CA ILE A 44 -7.88 7.88 -13.53
C ILE A 44 -8.49 6.99 -14.63
N LEU A 45 -9.20 7.57 -15.59
CA LEU A 45 -9.79 6.85 -16.73
C LEU A 45 -8.73 6.26 -17.65
N GLU A 46 -7.61 6.96 -17.86
CA GLU A 46 -6.44 6.47 -18.60
C GLU A 46 -5.61 5.43 -17.82
N GLY A 47 -5.94 5.16 -16.56
CA GLY A 47 -5.19 4.23 -15.69
C GLY A 47 -3.82 4.75 -15.26
N LYS A 48 -3.53 6.05 -15.47
CA LYS A 48 -2.26 6.69 -15.12
C LYS A 48 -2.27 7.37 -13.75
N ALA A 49 -3.45 7.57 -13.16
CA ALA A 49 -3.54 8.14 -11.82
C ALA A 49 -3.15 7.09 -10.77
N ALA A 50 -2.14 7.42 -9.96
CA ALA A 50 -1.85 6.67 -8.76
C ALA A 50 -3.13 6.58 -7.91
N PRO A 51 -3.50 5.39 -7.41
CA PRO A 51 -4.63 5.28 -6.50
C PRO A 51 -4.42 6.21 -5.30
N PRO A 52 -5.51 6.77 -4.77
CA PRO A 52 -5.46 7.89 -3.84
C PRO A 52 -4.65 7.49 -2.61
N ALA A 53 -3.68 8.31 -2.20
CA ALA A 53 -2.84 8.03 -1.03
C ALA A 53 -3.70 7.64 0.19
N GLY A 54 -3.74 6.34 0.48
CA GLY A 54 -4.71 5.75 1.39
C GLY A 54 -4.65 4.22 1.36
N ARG A 55 -5.23 3.60 2.38
CA ARG A 55 -5.22 2.14 2.67
C ARG A 55 -5.59 1.26 1.44
N GLU A 56 -6.43 1.78 0.55
CA GLU A 56 -6.84 1.09 -0.68
C GLU A 56 -5.71 1.00 -1.73
N SER A 57 -4.78 1.95 -1.78
CA SER A 57 -3.62 1.86 -2.67
C SER A 57 -2.69 0.74 -2.23
N PHE A 58 -2.38 0.66 -0.93
CA PHE A 58 -1.47 -0.34 -0.38
C PHE A 58 -2.05 -1.76 -0.49
N ALA A 59 -3.36 -1.93 -0.30
CA ALA A 59 -4.03 -3.22 -0.46
C ALA A 59 -4.00 -3.74 -1.91
N ASN A 60 -3.88 -2.85 -2.90
CA ASN A 60 -3.79 -3.19 -4.31
C ASN A 60 -2.35 -3.30 -4.83
N LEU A 61 -1.35 -3.10 -3.98
CA LEU A 61 0.04 -3.36 -4.35
C LEU A 61 0.33 -4.86 -4.34
N PRO A 62 1.20 -5.34 -5.24
CA PRO A 62 1.95 -6.58 -5.01
C PRO A 62 2.65 -6.54 -3.66
N LEU A 63 2.70 -7.68 -2.98
CA LEU A 63 3.34 -7.78 -1.67
C LEU A 63 4.81 -7.34 -1.71
N GLU A 64 5.50 -7.55 -2.82
CA GLU A 64 6.90 -7.14 -2.97
C GLU A 64 7.09 -5.63 -2.86
N ASP A 65 6.24 -4.85 -3.55
CA ASP A 65 6.25 -3.39 -3.50
C ASP A 65 5.81 -2.88 -2.13
N ALA A 66 4.76 -3.51 -1.57
CA ALA A 66 4.25 -3.20 -0.25
C ALA A 66 5.30 -3.39 0.86
N LEU A 67 6.08 -4.49 0.79
CA LEU A 67 7.16 -4.75 1.74
C LEU A 67 8.32 -3.77 1.58
N ASP A 68 8.65 -3.33 0.36
CA ASP A 68 9.67 -2.30 0.15
C ASP A 68 9.25 -0.96 0.74
N GLU A 69 8.01 -0.53 0.48
CA GLU A 69 7.46 0.70 1.05
C GLU A 69 7.43 0.63 2.58
N PHE A 70 7.02 -0.51 3.15
CA PHE A 70 7.01 -0.73 4.59
C PHE A 70 8.41 -0.60 5.21
N VAL A 71 9.42 -1.27 4.64
CA VAL A 71 10.80 -1.22 5.14
C VAL A 71 11.37 0.18 5.00
N GLN A 72 11.19 0.84 3.85
CA GLN A 72 11.66 2.20 3.61
C GLN A 72 11.07 3.19 4.62
N GLY A 73 9.78 3.06 4.92
CA GLY A 73 9.10 3.88 5.92
C GLY A 73 9.65 3.69 7.34
N ARG A 74 10.31 2.59 7.67
CA ARG A 74 10.86 2.35 9.01
C ARG A 74 12.30 2.82 9.19
N ILE A 75 13.00 3.16 8.10
CA ILE A 75 14.37 3.70 8.17
C ILE A 75 14.35 4.99 9.00
N GLY A 76 15.20 5.04 10.04
CA GLY A 76 15.28 6.15 10.98
C GLY A 76 14.22 6.15 12.09
N ARG A 77 13.19 5.30 12.01
CA ARG A 77 12.19 5.09 13.08
C ARG A 77 12.50 3.90 13.98
N VAL A 78 13.27 2.94 13.46
CA VAL A 78 13.76 1.78 14.21
C VAL A 78 15.27 1.68 14.11
N SER A 79 15.87 0.87 14.99
CA SER A 79 17.30 0.59 14.95
C SER A 79 17.71 -0.03 13.61
N GLU A 80 18.92 0.28 13.15
CA GLU A 80 19.45 -0.27 11.88
C GLU A 80 19.43 -1.81 11.87
N ARG A 81 19.73 -2.43 13.01
CA ARG A 81 19.66 -3.89 13.19
C ARG A 81 18.24 -4.42 12.98
N THR A 82 17.21 -3.71 13.45
CA THR A 82 15.82 -4.09 13.22
C THR A 82 15.47 -4.01 11.74
N THR A 83 15.81 -2.90 11.08
CA THR A 83 15.59 -2.72 9.64
C THR A 83 16.28 -3.80 8.81
N GLN A 84 17.50 -4.20 9.20
CA GLN A 84 18.24 -5.26 8.54
C GLN A 84 17.52 -6.61 8.65
N ILE A 85 17.07 -6.98 9.86
CA ILE A 85 16.31 -8.21 10.09
C ILE A 85 15.02 -8.19 9.24
N GLU A 86 14.28 -7.08 9.24
CA GLU A 86 13.06 -6.94 8.45
C GLU A 86 13.32 -7.09 6.94
N ARG A 87 14.41 -6.50 6.43
CA ARG A 87 14.84 -6.68 5.03
C ARG A 87 15.12 -8.13 4.68
N GLU A 88 15.84 -8.84 5.54
CA GLU A 88 16.17 -10.25 5.31
C GLU A 88 14.92 -11.12 5.30
N ARG A 89 13.97 -10.89 6.21
CA ARG A 89 12.71 -11.63 6.27
C ARG A 89 11.76 -11.28 5.13
N ALA A 90 11.71 -10.01 4.73
CA ALA A 90 10.94 -9.57 3.56
C ALA A 90 11.37 -10.31 2.29
N ARG A 91 12.67 -10.61 2.09
CA ARG A 91 13.14 -11.40 0.93
C ARG A 91 12.51 -12.78 0.84
N VAL A 92 12.28 -13.44 1.99
CA VAL A 92 11.65 -14.77 2.03
C VAL A 92 10.18 -14.65 1.62
N LEU A 93 9.46 -13.67 2.17
CA LEU A 93 8.07 -13.41 1.81
C LEU A 93 7.91 -13.05 0.34
N LYS A 94 8.79 -12.20 -0.20
CA LYS A 94 8.80 -11.84 -1.61
C LYS A 94 8.97 -13.03 -2.54
N ARG A 95 9.82 -14.00 -2.16
CA ARG A 95 10.03 -15.21 -2.96
C ARG A 95 8.76 -16.04 -3.12
N VAL A 96 7.94 -16.13 -2.08
CA VAL A 96 6.76 -17.00 -2.06
C VAL A 96 5.48 -16.26 -2.46
N LEU A 97 5.31 -15.03 -1.97
CA LEU A 97 4.06 -14.26 -2.07
C LEU A 97 4.22 -12.92 -2.80
N GLY A 98 5.41 -12.58 -3.33
CA GLY A 98 5.72 -11.23 -3.85
C GLY A 98 4.73 -10.70 -4.89
N LYS A 99 4.35 -11.54 -5.85
CA LYS A 99 3.39 -11.19 -6.93
C LYS A 99 1.93 -11.19 -6.48
N THR A 100 1.65 -11.66 -5.27
CA THR A 100 0.30 -11.70 -4.72
C THR A 100 -0.07 -10.31 -4.23
N LEU A 101 -1.24 -9.81 -4.62
CA LEU A 101 -1.75 -8.55 -4.11
C LEU A 101 -1.99 -8.65 -2.61
N VAL A 102 -1.66 -7.61 -1.84
CA VAL A 102 -1.84 -7.59 -0.38
C VAL A 102 -3.27 -7.95 0.03
N ARG A 103 -4.29 -7.43 -0.67
CA ARG A 103 -5.71 -7.77 -0.39
C ARG A 103 -6.10 -9.24 -0.60
N LYS A 104 -5.31 -9.99 -1.37
CA LYS A 104 -5.55 -11.42 -1.62
C LYS A 104 -4.87 -12.32 -0.59
N ILE A 105 -4.05 -11.76 0.30
CA ILE A 105 -3.42 -12.50 1.38
C ILE A 105 -4.43 -12.63 2.50
N ASP A 106 -5.07 -13.79 2.56
CA ASP A 106 -6.03 -14.15 3.59
C ASP A 106 -5.40 -15.07 4.66
N ALA A 107 -6.18 -15.40 5.68
CA ALA A 107 -5.71 -16.26 6.77
C ALA A 107 -5.30 -17.67 6.30
N ALA A 108 -5.93 -18.23 5.25
CA ALA A 108 -5.54 -19.51 4.69
C ALA A 108 -4.19 -19.41 3.98
N THR A 109 -3.94 -18.33 3.22
CA THR A 109 -2.63 -18.06 2.61
C THR A 109 -1.52 -17.96 3.66
N ILE A 110 -1.77 -17.27 4.77
CA ILE A 110 -0.81 -17.16 5.88
C ILE A 110 -0.54 -18.54 6.51
N ARG A 111 -1.58 -19.36 6.75
CA ARG A 111 -1.41 -20.71 7.30
C ARG A 111 -0.62 -21.61 6.38
N ALA A 112 -0.94 -21.61 5.08
CA ALA A 112 -0.22 -22.38 4.08
C ALA A 112 1.27 -22.00 4.03
N TYR A 113 1.57 -20.69 4.12
CA TYR A 113 2.95 -20.21 4.23
C TYR A 113 3.64 -20.73 5.51
N GLN A 114 2.98 -20.66 6.66
CA GLN A 114 3.53 -21.16 7.92
C GLN A 114 3.81 -22.67 7.88
N GLU A 115 2.93 -23.46 7.28
CA GLU A 115 3.11 -24.91 7.11
C GLU A 115 4.27 -25.23 6.18
N ALA A 116 4.38 -24.54 5.04
CA ALA A 116 5.51 -24.70 4.12
C ALA A 116 6.85 -24.40 4.83
N ARG A 117 6.93 -23.32 5.60
CA ARG A 117 8.15 -22.96 6.33
C ARG A 117 8.48 -23.95 7.46
N LYS A 118 7.47 -24.52 8.12
CA LYS A 118 7.68 -25.61 9.09
C LYS A 118 8.21 -26.87 8.41
N ALA A 119 7.70 -27.22 7.23
CA ALA A 119 8.18 -28.36 6.46
C ALA A 119 9.65 -28.19 6.01
N GLU A 120 10.09 -26.94 5.77
CA GLU A 120 11.49 -26.59 5.51
C GLU A 120 12.40 -26.64 6.77
N GLY A 121 11.86 -26.97 7.95
CA GLY A 121 12.62 -27.07 9.20
C GLY A 121 12.95 -25.72 9.86
N VAL A 122 12.27 -24.64 9.47
CA VAL A 122 12.53 -23.30 9.99
C VAL A 122 11.98 -23.14 11.40
N SER A 123 12.75 -22.49 12.29
CA SER A 123 12.33 -22.29 13.68
C SER A 123 11.05 -21.44 13.78
N GLY A 124 10.16 -21.81 14.69
CA GLY A 124 8.88 -21.10 14.88
C GLY A 124 9.04 -19.61 15.18
N ARG A 125 10.11 -19.21 15.89
CA ARG A 125 10.45 -17.79 16.11
C ARG A 125 10.67 -17.04 14.80
N THR A 126 11.37 -17.65 13.85
CA THR A 126 11.65 -17.06 12.55
C THR A 126 10.37 -16.91 11.74
N ILE A 127 9.53 -17.95 11.70
CA ILE A 127 8.24 -17.94 11.02
C ILE A 127 7.34 -16.82 11.58
N ASN A 128 7.31 -16.65 12.91
CA ASN A 128 6.53 -15.58 13.55
C ASN A 128 7.03 -14.19 13.15
N LEU A 129 8.35 -13.99 13.07
CA LEU A 129 8.93 -12.72 12.61
C LEU A 129 8.61 -12.43 11.15
N GLU A 130 8.63 -13.45 10.28
CA GLU A 130 8.20 -13.34 8.88
C GLU A 130 6.73 -12.93 8.81
N VAL A 131 5.83 -13.65 9.50
CA VAL A 131 4.38 -13.37 9.49
C VAL A 131 4.03 -12.00 10.08
N THR A 132 4.84 -11.49 11.02
CA THR A 132 4.63 -10.16 11.61
C THR A 132 4.72 -9.03 10.59
N LEU A 133 5.46 -9.21 9.48
CA LEU A 133 5.58 -8.20 8.42
C LEU A 133 4.32 -8.06 7.55
N ILE A 134 3.41 -9.05 7.60
CA ILE A 134 2.22 -9.13 6.74
C ILE A 134 0.91 -9.18 7.54
N ARG A 135 0.99 -8.93 8.85
CA ARG A 135 -0.14 -8.96 9.78
C ARG A 135 -0.80 -7.61 9.95
#